data_AF-A0AA94UCP7-F1
#
_entry.id   AF-A0AA94UCP7-F1
#
_cell.length_a   1.000
_cell.length_b   1.000
_cell.length_c   1.000
_cell.angle_alpha   90.00
_cell.angle_beta   90.00
_cell.angle_gamma   90.00
#
_symmetry.space_group_name_H-M   'P 1'
#
loop_
_entity.id
_entity.type
_entity.pdbx_description
1 polymer ?
#
loop_
_entity_poly.entity_id
_entity_poly.type
_entity_poly.pdbx_seq_one_letter_code
_entity_poly.pdbx_strand_id
1 'polypeptide(L)'
;MPDRHTVVTGTETEAYRSLLRTPATRDERYALGKALRKKVPRRTLSRWSDGAGRPDPVQLIKASHEGRIERLIPIRVGRMAASPYGFLRGAAVVMARDVSRLPTTGIMPVVCGDAHLGNFGFYASPERDLVIDLNDFDEAHPGGWEWDLRRLVASIWVAGRENDASESACGDAVQACVMAYQKEVRRLADLPLLVRAFNRLSVDRLTTEADGPLERLVTRSAKRARRRTGDRALPRFTHEVDGVRKIVDEPPLITPLPAREEKLLTKAMDDYLETLPLYWRRLVGGYTLLDVAQKVVGVGSVGLRAYVALLAGSSPKDVIFLQLKQARRSVLAPYVHGDSPLHAHQGQRVVEYQQCLQTVSDPLLGWTTVDGRQFYVRQLRNMKGRIPLDELDAKMLTGYASVVGQLLAKGHARTSGASMIAGYLGHSDRVSEALSGLARRYADQTEADHAGLLSAVEHGALPVEYE
;
A
#
# COMPACT_ATOMS: atom_id res chain seq x y z
N MET A 1 -23.59 -20.94 -11.76
CA MET A 1 -23.32 -20.32 -10.44
C MET A 1 -21.81 -20.33 -10.27
N PRO A 2 -21.07 -19.22 -10.46
CA PRO A 2 -19.63 -19.27 -10.25
C PRO A 2 -19.38 -19.48 -8.76
N ASP A 3 -18.58 -20.49 -8.47
CA ASP A 3 -18.26 -20.99 -7.13
C ASP A 3 -18.06 -19.85 -6.13
N ARG A 4 -18.99 -19.73 -5.18
CA ARG A 4 -18.85 -18.88 -4.01
C ARG A 4 -17.50 -19.19 -3.39
N HIS A 5 -16.68 -18.15 -3.19
CA HIS A 5 -15.42 -18.21 -2.47
C HIS A 5 -15.58 -19.11 -1.24
N THR A 6 -15.00 -20.30 -1.26
CA THR A 6 -14.99 -21.19 -0.09
C THR A 6 -14.03 -20.58 0.92
N VAL A 7 -14.53 -19.63 1.71
CA VAL A 7 -13.88 -19.18 2.93
C VAL A 7 -13.68 -20.44 3.77
N VAL A 8 -12.42 -20.76 4.09
CA VAL A 8 -12.16 -21.82 5.06
C VAL A 8 -12.86 -21.38 6.34
N THR A 9 -13.86 -22.13 6.77
CA THR A 9 -14.68 -21.90 7.99
C THR A 9 -13.87 -21.82 9.29
N GLY A 10 -12.54 -21.83 9.22
CA GLY A 10 -11.60 -21.70 10.33
C GLY A 10 -10.77 -20.41 10.35
N THR A 11 -11.00 -19.42 9.47
CA THR A 11 -10.53 -18.04 9.73
C THR A 11 -11.54 -17.36 10.65
N GLU A 12 -11.63 -17.87 11.88
CA GLU A 12 -12.53 -17.37 12.91
C GLU A 12 -12.19 -15.90 13.24
N THR A 13 -12.97 -14.97 12.70
CA THR A 13 -13.01 -13.58 13.19
C THR A 13 -13.41 -13.52 14.67
N GLU A 14 -14.05 -14.57 15.19
CA GLU A 14 -14.35 -14.72 16.63
C GLU A 14 -13.16 -15.18 17.49
N ALA A 15 -12.18 -15.90 16.93
CA ALA A 15 -11.06 -16.47 17.71
C ALA A 15 -10.21 -15.40 18.43
N TYR A 16 -10.23 -14.17 17.92
CA TYR A 16 -9.43 -13.06 18.45
C TYR A 16 -10.20 -12.18 19.44
N ARG A 17 -11.43 -12.55 19.83
CA ARG A 17 -12.29 -11.74 20.70
C ARG A 17 -12.45 -12.29 22.12
N SER A 18 -11.82 -13.42 22.45
CA SER A 18 -11.95 -14.04 23.77
C SER A 18 -10.62 -14.62 24.26
N LEU A 19 -10.23 -14.25 25.49
CA LEU A 19 -9.12 -14.88 26.22
C LEU A 19 -9.50 -16.24 26.83
N LEU A 20 -10.79 -16.60 26.79
CA LEU A 20 -11.31 -17.84 27.37
C LEU A 20 -11.34 -19.00 26.36
N ARG A 21 -11.13 -18.72 25.07
CA ARG A 21 -11.07 -19.74 24.02
C ARG A 21 -9.62 -20.15 23.78
N THR A 22 -9.36 -21.44 23.79
CA THR A 22 -8.06 -21.99 23.37
C THR A 22 -7.95 -21.91 21.85
N PRO A 23 -7.00 -21.16 21.28
CA PRO A 23 -6.80 -21.14 19.83
C PRO A 23 -6.17 -22.45 19.36
N ALA A 24 -6.36 -22.80 18.08
CA ALA A 24 -5.64 -23.89 17.44
C ALA A 24 -4.12 -23.75 17.69
N THR A 25 -3.42 -24.86 17.86
CA THR A 25 -1.98 -24.89 18.07
C THR A 25 -1.22 -24.48 16.80
N ARG A 26 0.08 -24.20 16.96
CA ARG A 26 0.95 -23.89 15.81
C ARG A 26 1.02 -25.07 14.84
N ASP A 27 1.15 -26.29 15.35
CA ASP A 27 1.29 -27.50 14.55
C ASP A 27 0.01 -27.83 13.78
N GLU A 28 -1.16 -27.65 14.39
CA GLU A 28 -2.46 -27.79 13.72
C GLU A 28 -2.59 -26.78 12.57
N ARG A 29 -2.20 -25.52 12.77
CA ARG A 29 -2.22 -24.51 11.69
C ARG A 29 -1.24 -24.84 10.57
N TYR A 30 -0.04 -25.35 10.89
CA TYR A 30 0.91 -25.83 9.87
C TYR A 30 0.33 -27.00 9.07
N ALA A 31 -0.29 -27.96 9.75
CA ALA A 31 -0.94 -29.11 9.13
C ALA A 31 -2.10 -28.68 8.22
N LEU A 32 -2.94 -27.73 8.67
CA LEU A 32 -4.02 -27.14 7.88
C LEU A 32 -3.47 -26.49 6.61
N GLY A 33 -2.45 -25.64 6.73
CA GLY A 33 -1.76 -25.05 5.59
C GLY A 33 -1.23 -26.08 4.60
N LYS A 34 -0.57 -27.13 5.10
CA LYS A 34 -0.05 -28.24 4.28
C LYS A 34 -1.16 -29.00 3.56
N ALA A 35 -2.30 -29.22 4.21
CA ALA A 35 -3.45 -29.91 3.64
C ALA A 35 -4.11 -29.11 2.49
N LEU A 36 -4.08 -27.78 2.54
CA LEU A 36 -4.62 -26.92 1.48
C LEU A 36 -3.94 -27.14 0.12
N ARG A 37 -2.72 -27.69 0.08
CA ARG A 37 -2.03 -28.08 -1.17
C ARG A 37 -2.80 -29.12 -2.00
N LYS A 38 -3.70 -29.89 -1.38
CA LYS A 38 -4.57 -30.84 -2.10
C LYS A 38 -5.70 -30.11 -2.84
N LYS A 39 -6.24 -29.03 -2.24
CA LYS A 39 -7.31 -28.20 -2.83
C LYS A 39 -6.77 -27.19 -3.83
N VAL A 40 -5.66 -26.56 -3.48
CA VAL A 40 -4.95 -25.59 -4.32
C VAL A 40 -3.51 -26.07 -4.48
N PRO A 41 -3.21 -26.91 -5.49
CA PRO A 41 -1.84 -27.36 -5.73
C PRO A 41 -0.94 -26.16 -6.02
N ARG A 42 0.26 -26.12 -5.44
CA ARG A 42 1.19 -24.97 -5.59
C ARG A 42 1.46 -24.57 -7.06
N ARG A 43 1.47 -25.54 -7.98
CA ARG A 43 1.57 -25.28 -9.43
C ARG A 43 0.45 -24.42 -10.00
N THR A 44 -0.74 -24.41 -9.39
CA THR A 44 -1.86 -23.57 -9.85
C THR A 44 -1.67 -22.11 -9.53
N LEU A 45 -0.70 -21.75 -8.67
CA LEU A 45 -0.33 -20.36 -8.44
C LEU A 45 0.29 -19.71 -9.69
N SER A 46 0.78 -20.50 -10.64
CA SER A 46 1.29 -19.98 -11.91
C SER A 46 0.19 -19.61 -12.89
N ARG A 47 -1.06 -20.05 -12.67
CA ARG A 47 -2.14 -19.86 -13.63
C ARG A 47 -2.42 -18.38 -13.85
N TRP A 48 -2.26 -17.97 -15.10
CA TRP A 48 -2.81 -16.74 -15.65
C TRP A 48 -3.31 -17.06 -17.05
N SER A 49 -4.53 -16.63 -17.34
CA SER A 49 -5.12 -16.65 -18.68
C SER A 49 -6.18 -15.56 -18.71
N ASP A 50 -6.24 -14.83 -19.80
CA ASP A 50 -7.30 -13.90 -20.17
C ASP A 50 -8.60 -14.68 -20.42
N GLY A 51 -9.27 -15.08 -19.34
CA GLY A 51 -10.50 -15.87 -19.45
C GLY A 51 -11.56 -15.14 -20.29
N ALA A 52 -12.35 -15.90 -21.05
CA ALA A 52 -13.52 -15.38 -21.76
C ALA A 52 -14.40 -14.54 -20.79
N GLY A 53 -14.63 -13.27 -21.13
CA GLY A 53 -15.39 -12.35 -20.28
C GLY A 53 -14.58 -11.67 -19.17
N ARG A 54 -13.26 -11.52 -19.31
CA ARG A 54 -12.50 -10.50 -18.58
C ARG A 54 -13.00 -9.11 -19.02
N PRO A 55 -13.47 -8.25 -18.08
CA PRO A 55 -13.91 -6.91 -18.44
C PRO A 55 -12.79 -6.08 -19.06
N ASP A 56 -13.15 -5.17 -19.95
CA ASP A 56 -12.22 -4.20 -20.52
C ASP A 56 -11.56 -3.37 -19.38
N PRO A 57 -10.22 -3.37 -19.25
CA PRO A 57 -9.52 -2.59 -18.23
C PRO A 57 -9.83 -1.09 -18.33
N VAL A 58 -10.08 -0.56 -19.53
CA VAL A 58 -10.45 0.85 -19.73
C VAL A 58 -11.79 1.16 -19.07
N GLN A 59 -12.77 0.24 -19.13
CA GLN A 59 -14.06 0.41 -18.45
C GLN A 59 -13.92 0.38 -16.93
N LEU A 60 -13.08 -0.52 -16.39
CA LEU A 60 -12.78 -0.55 -14.96
C LEU A 60 -12.09 0.75 -14.50
N ILE A 61 -11.20 1.27 -15.32
CA ILE A 61 -10.53 2.56 -15.08
C ILE A 61 -11.54 3.71 -15.10
N LYS A 62 -12.44 3.77 -16.09
CA LYS A 62 -13.53 4.76 -16.16
C LYS A 62 -14.43 4.70 -14.93
N ALA A 63 -14.88 3.50 -14.54
CA ALA A 63 -15.68 3.32 -13.33
C ALA A 63 -14.95 3.83 -12.08
N SER A 64 -13.62 3.63 -11.99
CA SER A 64 -12.82 4.16 -10.88
C SER A 64 -12.71 5.70 -10.83
N HIS A 65 -13.14 6.41 -11.87
CA HIS A 65 -13.19 7.87 -11.91
C HIS A 65 -14.43 8.44 -11.22
N GLU A 66 -15.48 7.65 -11.05
CA GLU A 66 -16.70 8.10 -10.38
C GLU A 66 -16.37 8.68 -8.99
N GLY A 67 -16.85 9.90 -8.73
CA GLY A 67 -16.62 10.66 -7.50
C GLY A 67 -15.26 11.37 -7.38
N ARG A 68 -14.37 11.27 -8.38
CA ARG A 68 -13.11 12.03 -8.44
C ARG A 68 -13.36 13.49 -8.86
N ILE A 69 -12.39 14.35 -8.56
CA ILE A 69 -12.32 15.72 -9.05
C ILE A 69 -12.04 15.68 -10.56
N GLU A 70 -13.01 16.09 -11.37
CA GLU A 70 -12.99 15.93 -12.83
C GLU A 70 -11.75 16.56 -13.48
N ARG A 71 -11.39 17.79 -13.10
CA ARG A 71 -10.20 18.49 -13.64
C ARG A 71 -8.87 17.79 -13.39
N LEU A 72 -8.82 16.79 -12.49
CA LEU A 72 -7.59 16.04 -12.18
C LEU A 72 -7.57 14.65 -12.84
N ILE A 73 -8.66 14.25 -13.49
CA ILE A 73 -8.72 12.98 -14.23
C ILE A 73 -7.65 12.93 -15.36
N PRO A 74 -7.46 13.97 -16.19
CA PRO A 74 -6.46 13.95 -17.26
C PRO A 74 -5.05 13.65 -16.75
N ILE A 75 -4.65 14.26 -15.63
CA ILE A 75 -3.36 14.03 -14.96
C ILE A 75 -3.24 12.58 -14.48
N ARG A 76 -4.32 11.99 -13.95
CA ARG A 76 -4.32 10.58 -13.55
C ARG A 76 -4.04 9.67 -14.75
N VAL A 77 -4.72 9.93 -15.86
CA VAL A 77 -4.55 9.15 -17.11
C VAL A 77 -3.15 9.36 -17.66
N GLY A 78 -2.61 10.58 -17.68
CA GLY A 78 -1.24 10.86 -18.12
C GLY A 78 -0.19 10.10 -17.32
N ARG A 79 -0.31 10.09 -15.98
CA ARG A 79 0.58 9.30 -15.10
C ARG A 79 0.46 7.79 -15.30
N MET A 80 -0.70 7.30 -15.73
CA MET A 80 -0.89 5.89 -16.09
C MET A 80 -0.38 5.57 -17.51
N ALA A 81 -0.49 6.53 -18.43
CA ALA A 81 -0.04 6.40 -19.81
C ALA A 81 1.49 6.46 -19.94
N ALA A 82 2.18 7.12 -19.00
CA ALA A 82 3.62 7.34 -19.05
C ALA A 82 4.47 6.06 -19.17
N SER A 83 4.06 4.95 -18.54
CA SER A 83 4.76 3.66 -18.66
C SER A 83 3.90 2.47 -18.21
N PRO A 84 4.22 1.23 -18.60
CA PRO A 84 3.55 0.03 -18.09
C PRO A 84 3.59 -0.08 -16.57
N TYR A 85 4.69 0.31 -15.91
CA TYR A 85 4.74 0.35 -14.45
C TYR A 85 3.86 1.46 -13.87
N GLY A 86 3.78 2.63 -14.52
CA GLY A 86 2.83 3.69 -14.21
C GLY A 86 1.37 3.21 -14.27
N PHE A 87 1.03 2.47 -15.32
CA PHE A 87 -0.27 1.81 -15.48
C PHE A 87 -0.55 0.83 -14.34
N LEU A 88 0.37 -0.10 -14.06
CA LEU A 88 0.22 -1.09 -12.98
C LEU A 88 -0.10 -0.44 -11.64
N ARG A 89 0.58 0.67 -11.31
CA ARG A 89 0.35 1.46 -10.10
C ARG A 89 -0.99 2.18 -10.07
N GLY A 90 -1.53 2.58 -11.22
CA GLY A 90 -2.85 3.21 -11.33
C GLY A 90 -4.01 2.22 -11.43
N ALA A 91 -3.74 0.96 -11.78
CA ALA A 91 -4.72 -0.05 -12.14
C ALA A 91 -4.94 -1.13 -11.05
N ALA A 92 -4.84 -0.77 -9.76
CA ALA A 92 -5.13 -1.70 -8.66
C ALA A 92 -6.51 -2.38 -8.78
N VAL A 93 -7.53 -1.64 -9.26
CA VAL A 93 -8.88 -2.15 -9.51
C VAL A 93 -8.92 -3.26 -10.56
N VAL A 94 -8.08 -3.19 -11.60
CA VAL A 94 -8.00 -4.20 -12.67
C VAL A 94 -7.44 -5.48 -12.09
N MET A 95 -6.29 -5.39 -11.41
CA MET A 95 -5.66 -6.57 -10.83
C MET A 95 -6.48 -7.19 -9.69
N ALA A 96 -7.16 -6.38 -8.88
CA ALA A 96 -8.09 -6.89 -7.86
C ALA A 96 -9.18 -7.79 -8.48
N ARG A 97 -9.75 -7.36 -9.61
CA ARG A 97 -10.72 -8.19 -10.35
C ARG A 97 -10.10 -9.49 -10.83
N ASP A 98 -8.91 -9.41 -11.40
CA ASP A 98 -8.22 -10.55 -12.00
C ASP A 98 -7.82 -11.59 -10.94
N VAL A 99 -7.14 -11.16 -9.87
CA VAL A 99 -6.68 -12.07 -8.80
C VAL A 99 -7.83 -12.68 -8.00
N SER A 100 -9.00 -12.02 -7.94
CA SER A 100 -10.20 -12.57 -7.31
C SER A 100 -10.71 -13.84 -8.00
N ARG A 101 -10.41 -14.02 -9.30
CA ARG A 101 -10.83 -15.19 -10.09
C ARG A 101 -9.79 -16.31 -10.13
N LEU A 102 -8.60 -16.07 -9.59
CA LEU A 102 -7.53 -17.07 -9.56
C LEU A 102 -7.70 -18.01 -8.35
N PRO A 103 -7.13 -19.23 -8.40
CA PRO A 103 -7.17 -20.14 -7.26
C PRO A 103 -6.60 -19.49 -5.99
N THR A 104 -7.32 -19.59 -4.88
CA THR A 104 -6.95 -19.07 -3.57
C THR A 104 -7.05 -20.15 -2.51
N THR A 105 -6.11 -20.19 -1.57
CA THR A 105 -6.09 -21.12 -0.43
C THR A 105 -7.21 -20.87 0.58
N GLY A 106 -7.79 -19.67 0.57
CA GLY A 106 -8.76 -19.22 1.57
C GLY A 106 -8.12 -18.78 2.89
N ILE A 107 -6.78 -18.67 2.95
CA ILE A 107 -6.10 -18.04 4.09
C ILE A 107 -6.18 -16.52 3.91
N MET A 108 -6.95 -15.84 4.76
CA MET A 108 -7.28 -14.43 4.60
C MET A 108 -6.71 -13.57 5.74
N PRO A 109 -5.39 -13.28 5.76
CA PRO A 109 -4.86 -12.22 6.61
C PRO A 109 -5.41 -10.87 6.15
N VAL A 110 -5.12 -9.80 6.91
CA VAL A 110 -5.15 -8.46 6.32
C VAL A 110 -4.02 -8.38 5.31
N VAL A 111 -4.36 -7.97 4.09
CA VAL A 111 -3.42 -7.71 2.99
C VAL A 111 -3.38 -6.20 2.71
N CYS A 112 -2.30 -5.73 2.11
CA CYS A 112 -2.13 -4.34 1.66
C CYS A 112 -3.11 -3.98 0.54
N GLY A 113 -3.41 -4.94 -0.35
CA GLY A 113 -4.29 -4.77 -1.51
C GLY A 113 -3.66 -4.03 -2.68
N ASP A 114 -2.56 -3.32 -2.47
CA ASP A 114 -1.77 -2.64 -3.48
C ASP A 114 -0.26 -2.92 -3.31
N ALA A 115 0.11 -4.17 -3.05
CA ALA A 115 1.51 -4.56 -2.85
C ALA A 115 2.30 -4.54 -4.17
N HIS A 116 3.11 -3.50 -4.40
CA HIS A 116 4.01 -3.37 -5.54
C HIS A 116 5.35 -2.73 -5.11
N LEU A 117 6.42 -2.84 -5.90
CA LEU A 117 7.77 -2.36 -5.52
C LEU A 117 7.80 -0.91 -4.98
N GLY A 118 7.03 -0.03 -5.61
CA GLY A 118 6.93 1.39 -5.26
C GLY A 118 6.05 1.71 -4.05
N ASN A 119 5.42 0.69 -3.44
CA ASN A 119 4.62 0.81 -2.22
C ASN A 119 5.41 0.47 -0.95
N PHE A 120 6.72 0.32 -1.06
CA PHE A 120 7.63 0.21 0.09
C PHE A 120 8.47 1.49 0.21
N GLY A 121 8.89 1.82 1.42
CA GLY A 121 9.83 2.92 1.62
C GLY A 121 9.94 3.38 3.05
N PHE A 122 10.62 4.52 3.20
CA PHE A 122 11.08 5.00 4.48
C PHE A 122 10.08 5.93 5.16
N TYR A 123 10.00 5.83 6.48
CA TYR A 123 9.29 6.77 7.35
C TYR A 123 9.91 6.74 8.76
N ALA A 124 9.55 7.69 9.62
CA ALA A 124 10.05 7.73 11.00
C ALA A 124 9.15 6.95 11.96
N SER A 125 9.75 6.23 12.91
CA SER A 125 9.08 5.71 14.10
C SER A 125 8.68 6.87 15.05
N PRO A 126 7.83 6.63 16.07
CA PRO A 126 7.57 7.57 17.16
C PRO A 126 8.87 8.05 17.84
N GLU A 127 9.86 7.18 17.97
CA GLU A 127 11.19 7.49 18.51
C GLU A 127 12.10 8.23 17.52
N ARG A 128 11.60 8.58 16.33
CA ARG A 128 12.31 9.24 15.22
C ARG A 128 13.40 8.39 14.55
N ASP A 129 13.40 7.07 14.77
CA ASP A 129 14.23 6.14 14.01
C ASP A 129 13.70 6.01 12.58
N LEU A 130 14.60 5.95 11.58
CA LEU A 130 14.20 5.69 10.20
C LEU A 130 13.93 4.20 10.02
N VAL A 131 12.72 3.85 9.61
CA VAL A 131 12.29 2.47 9.30
C VAL A 131 11.90 2.35 7.83
N ILE A 132 11.88 1.12 7.31
CA ILE A 132 11.37 0.80 5.98
C ILE A 132 10.24 -0.21 6.07
N ASP A 133 9.10 0.08 5.44
CA ASP A 133 7.94 -0.82 5.40
C ASP A 133 7.00 -0.47 4.23
N LEU A 134 5.85 -1.14 4.16
CA LEU A 134 4.70 -0.74 3.34
C LEU A 134 4.30 0.72 3.62
N ASN A 135 3.87 1.46 2.60
CA ASN A 135 3.72 2.92 2.64
C ASN A 135 2.32 3.47 2.28
N ASP A 136 1.49 2.67 1.63
CA ASP A 136 0.13 3.00 1.22
C ASP A 136 -0.81 1.85 1.55
N PHE A 137 -1.94 2.21 2.17
CA PHE A 137 -2.90 1.31 2.79
C PHE A 137 -4.34 1.65 2.37
N ASP A 138 -4.50 2.50 1.34
CA ASP A 138 -5.81 2.88 0.79
C ASP A 138 -6.65 1.62 0.48
N GLU A 139 -6.00 0.55 -0.01
CA GLU A 139 -6.66 -0.71 -0.40
C GLU A 139 -6.59 -1.82 0.64
N ALA A 140 -5.99 -1.57 1.82
CA ALA A 140 -5.76 -2.61 2.82
C ALA A 140 -7.07 -3.23 3.31
N HIS A 141 -7.13 -4.56 3.32
CA HIS A 141 -8.37 -5.28 3.57
C HIS A 141 -8.08 -6.77 3.89
N PRO A 142 -8.95 -7.50 4.61
CA PRO A 142 -8.90 -8.95 4.66
C PRO A 142 -8.99 -9.52 3.24
N GLY A 143 -8.07 -10.39 2.86
CA GLY A 143 -7.99 -10.90 1.49
C GLY A 143 -7.02 -12.07 1.41
N GLY A 144 -7.06 -12.80 0.29
CA GLY A 144 -6.11 -13.89 0.07
C GLY A 144 -4.67 -13.36 0.06
N TRP A 145 -3.78 -13.94 0.87
CA TRP A 145 -2.36 -13.54 0.89
C TRP A 145 -1.69 -13.66 -0.48
N GLU A 146 -2.23 -14.52 -1.36
CA GLU A 146 -1.78 -14.67 -2.74
C GLU A 146 -2.03 -13.42 -3.59
N TRP A 147 -3.03 -12.60 -3.27
CA TRP A 147 -3.38 -11.41 -4.05
C TRP A 147 -2.26 -10.38 -3.99
N ASP A 148 -1.79 -10.07 -2.78
CA ASP A 148 -0.64 -9.19 -2.56
C ASP A 148 0.63 -9.76 -3.19
N LEU A 149 0.91 -11.04 -2.98
CA LEU A 149 2.15 -11.63 -3.51
C LEU A 149 2.13 -11.67 -5.04
N ARG A 150 0.99 -11.96 -5.68
CA ARG A 150 0.83 -11.90 -7.16
C ARG A 150 1.04 -10.50 -7.69
N ARG A 151 0.47 -9.48 -7.03
CA ARG A 151 0.66 -8.08 -7.41
C ARG A 151 2.11 -7.65 -7.28
N LEU A 152 2.78 -8.08 -6.20
CA LEU A 152 4.17 -7.75 -5.96
C LEU A 152 5.07 -8.35 -7.03
N VAL A 153 4.92 -9.65 -7.33
CA VAL A 153 5.78 -10.31 -8.33
C VAL A 153 5.52 -9.81 -9.75
N ALA A 154 4.27 -9.50 -10.12
CA ALA A 154 3.97 -8.86 -11.39
C ALA A 154 4.66 -7.48 -11.49
N SER A 155 4.62 -6.69 -10.41
CA SER A 155 5.30 -5.39 -10.37
C SER A 155 6.81 -5.47 -10.51
N ILE A 156 7.43 -6.55 -10.00
CA ILE A 156 8.87 -6.80 -10.13
C ILE A 156 9.23 -7.04 -11.61
N TRP A 157 8.44 -7.86 -12.30
CA TRP A 157 8.71 -8.17 -13.70
C TRP A 157 8.49 -6.97 -14.62
N VAL A 158 7.41 -6.22 -14.41
CA VAL A 158 7.11 -5.00 -15.19
C VAL A 158 8.20 -3.94 -14.98
N ALA A 159 8.60 -3.69 -13.73
CA ALA A 159 9.70 -2.76 -13.45
C ALA A 159 11.04 -3.23 -14.04
N GLY A 160 11.31 -4.54 -14.02
CA GLY A 160 12.51 -5.10 -14.63
C GLY A 160 12.56 -4.86 -16.14
N ARG A 161 11.46 -5.09 -16.85
CA ARG A 161 11.36 -4.78 -18.29
C ARG A 161 11.52 -3.30 -18.59
N GLU A 162 10.90 -2.43 -17.78
CA GLU A 162 11.02 -0.97 -17.94
C GLU A 162 12.46 -0.47 -17.72
N ASN A 163 13.27 -1.22 -16.96
CA ASN A 163 14.70 -0.96 -16.74
C ASN A 163 15.62 -1.82 -17.62
N ASP A 164 15.12 -2.36 -18.74
CA ASP A 164 15.89 -3.17 -19.70
C ASP A 164 16.52 -4.46 -19.13
N ALA A 165 16.00 -4.99 -18.01
CA ALA A 165 16.44 -6.26 -17.47
C ALA A 165 15.95 -7.42 -18.36
N SER A 166 16.80 -8.45 -18.51
CA SER A 166 16.42 -9.65 -19.26
C SER A 166 15.30 -10.43 -18.56
N GLU A 167 14.52 -11.19 -19.33
CA GLU A 167 13.47 -12.08 -18.78
C GLU A 167 14.01 -13.03 -17.71
N SER A 168 15.25 -13.51 -17.86
CA SER A 168 15.92 -14.34 -16.85
C SER A 168 16.16 -13.57 -15.56
N ALA A 169 16.68 -12.34 -15.65
CA ALA A 169 16.93 -11.50 -14.48
C ALA A 169 15.63 -11.12 -13.76
N CYS A 170 14.55 -10.83 -14.49
CA CYS A 170 13.22 -10.64 -13.92
C CYS A 170 12.74 -11.90 -13.18
N GLY A 171 12.97 -13.08 -13.78
CA GLY A 171 12.70 -14.38 -13.18
C GLY A 171 13.43 -14.58 -11.86
N ASP A 172 14.73 -14.30 -11.82
CA ASP A 172 15.59 -14.40 -10.64
C ASP A 172 15.13 -13.45 -9.53
N ALA A 173 14.79 -12.21 -9.87
CA ALA A 173 14.28 -11.22 -8.91
C ALA A 173 12.95 -11.67 -8.28
N VAL A 174 12.02 -12.21 -9.08
CA VAL A 174 10.76 -12.76 -8.56
C VAL A 174 11.01 -13.97 -7.67
N GLN A 175 11.90 -14.88 -8.06
CA GLN A 175 12.22 -16.03 -7.22
C GLN A 175 12.83 -15.60 -5.88
N ALA A 176 13.77 -14.65 -5.90
CA ALA A 176 14.36 -14.08 -4.69
C ALA A 176 13.29 -13.46 -3.76
N CYS A 177 12.34 -12.70 -4.31
CA CYS A 177 11.23 -12.14 -3.55
C CYS A 177 10.39 -13.22 -2.85
N VAL A 178 9.98 -14.24 -3.60
CA VAL A 178 9.09 -15.29 -3.09
C VAL A 178 9.81 -16.19 -2.07
N MET A 179 11.08 -16.51 -2.30
CA MET A 179 11.90 -17.27 -1.35
C MET A 179 12.12 -16.49 -0.06
N ALA A 180 12.39 -15.18 -0.16
CA ALA A 180 12.52 -14.31 1.00
C ALA A 180 11.20 -14.22 1.79
N TYR A 181 10.07 -14.06 1.10
CA TYR A 181 8.73 -14.11 1.71
C TYR A 181 8.49 -15.45 2.43
N GLN A 182 8.79 -16.57 1.78
CA GLN A 182 8.62 -17.92 2.33
C GLN A 182 9.49 -18.16 3.58
N LYS A 183 10.76 -17.74 3.54
CA LYS A 183 11.68 -17.86 4.67
C LYS A 183 11.21 -17.01 5.85
N GLU A 184 10.82 -15.77 5.59
CA GLU A 184 10.45 -14.82 6.63
C GLU A 184 9.11 -15.19 7.30
N VAL A 185 8.09 -15.56 6.53
CA VAL A 185 6.80 -15.96 7.11
C VAL A 185 6.94 -17.20 8.00
N ARG A 186 7.80 -18.16 7.62
CA ARG A 186 8.13 -19.32 8.45
C ARG A 186 8.84 -18.90 9.74
N ARG A 187 9.91 -18.13 9.62
CA ARG A 187 10.67 -17.63 10.78
C ARG A 187 9.73 -16.93 11.77
N LEU A 188 8.86 -16.05 11.28
CA LEU A 188 7.89 -15.32 12.11
C LEU A 188 6.77 -16.21 12.65
N ALA A 189 6.33 -17.23 11.91
CA ALA A 189 5.34 -18.19 12.40
C ALA A 189 5.84 -18.99 13.62
N ASP A 190 7.16 -19.16 13.74
CA ASP A 190 7.81 -19.91 14.83
C ASP A 190 8.15 -19.04 16.06
N LEU A 191 7.99 -17.72 15.98
CA LEU A 191 8.14 -16.83 17.12
C LEU A 191 6.90 -16.82 18.05
N PRO A 192 7.08 -16.56 19.36
CA PRO A 192 5.98 -16.21 20.24
C PRO A 192 5.21 -14.99 19.70
N LEU A 193 3.87 -14.97 19.87
CA LEU A 193 3.00 -13.93 19.30
C LEU A 193 3.43 -12.50 19.69
N LEU A 194 3.76 -12.31 20.97
CA LEU A 194 4.18 -10.99 21.48
C LEU A 194 5.51 -10.55 20.87
N VAL A 195 6.50 -11.45 20.77
CA VAL A 195 7.81 -11.15 20.14
C VAL A 195 7.63 -10.79 18.67
N ARG A 196 6.74 -11.51 17.96
CA ARG A 196 6.41 -11.22 16.56
C ARG A 196 5.83 -9.82 16.38
N ALA A 197 5.03 -9.33 17.34
CA ALA A 197 4.42 -8.00 17.29
C ALA A 197 5.45 -6.86 17.36
N PHE A 198 6.68 -7.11 17.83
CA PHE A 198 7.76 -6.13 17.88
C PHE A 198 8.79 -6.27 16.76
N ASN A 199 8.60 -7.23 15.84
CA ASN A 199 9.58 -7.46 14.78
C ASN A 199 9.65 -6.26 13.81
N ARG A 200 10.78 -5.57 13.76
CA ARG A 200 11.02 -4.42 12.86
C ARG A 200 12.20 -4.70 11.93
N LEU A 201 12.12 -4.18 10.70
CA LEU A 201 13.26 -4.11 9.79
C LEU A 201 13.82 -2.68 9.83
N SER A 202 15.02 -2.52 10.40
CA SER A 202 15.73 -1.24 10.38
C SER A 202 16.47 -1.06 9.06
N VAL A 203 16.75 0.20 8.72
CA VAL A 203 17.60 0.51 7.56
C VAL A 203 18.99 -0.10 7.72
N ASP A 204 19.54 -0.11 8.93
CA ASP A 204 20.87 -0.68 9.20
C ASP A 204 20.92 -2.16 8.85
N ARG A 205 19.87 -2.92 9.24
CA ARG A 205 19.76 -4.33 8.89
C ARG A 205 19.65 -4.54 7.38
N LEU A 206 18.91 -3.68 6.69
CA LEU A 206 18.78 -3.72 5.24
C LEU A 206 20.12 -3.42 4.54
N THR A 207 20.90 -2.47 5.04
CA THR A 207 22.23 -2.17 4.50
C THR A 207 23.22 -3.29 4.74
N THR A 208 23.16 -3.99 5.89
CA THR A 208 24.03 -5.14 6.16
C THR A 208 23.71 -6.35 5.27
N GLU A 209 22.43 -6.53 4.91
CA GLU A 209 21.98 -7.64 4.04
C GLU A 209 22.11 -7.32 2.54
N ALA A 210 22.43 -6.07 2.17
CA ALA A 210 22.51 -5.62 0.78
C ALA A 210 23.95 -5.60 0.24
N ASP A 211 24.10 -5.97 -1.04
CA ASP A 211 25.38 -5.83 -1.76
C ASP A 211 25.66 -4.37 -2.14
N GLY A 212 26.95 -4.03 -2.30
CA GLY A 212 27.48 -2.67 -2.46
C GLY A 212 26.64 -1.66 -3.26
N PRO A 213 26.21 -1.92 -4.51
CA PRO A 213 25.37 -0.98 -5.26
C PRO A 213 24.03 -0.67 -4.59
N LEU A 214 23.33 -1.71 -4.13
CA LEU A 214 22.04 -1.57 -3.44
C LEU A 214 22.21 -0.90 -2.07
N GLU A 215 23.25 -1.28 -1.33
CA GLU A 215 23.60 -0.65 -0.04
C GLU A 215 23.81 0.87 -0.21
N ARG A 216 24.58 1.28 -1.23
CA ARG A 216 24.79 2.71 -1.54
C ARG A 216 23.47 3.40 -1.89
N LEU A 217 22.64 2.78 -2.72
CA LEU A 217 21.35 3.34 -3.13
C LEU A 217 20.41 3.53 -1.93
N VAL A 218 20.31 2.53 -1.07
CA VAL A 218 19.55 2.55 0.19
C VAL A 218 20.08 3.65 1.10
N THR A 219 21.39 3.73 1.29
CA THR A 219 22.02 4.73 2.15
C THR A 219 21.76 6.16 1.65
N ARG A 220 21.88 6.40 0.34
CA ARG A 220 21.52 7.69 -0.29
C ARG A 220 20.05 8.02 -0.07
N SER A 221 19.17 7.06 -0.31
CA SER A 221 17.71 7.22 -0.16
C SER A 221 17.32 7.49 1.30
N ALA A 222 17.93 6.79 2.25
CA ALA A 222 17.75 6.97 3.69
C ALA A 222 18.24 8.36 4.15
N LYS A 223 19.42 8.81 3.70
CA LYS A 223 19.92 10.16 3.98
C LYS A 223 18.95 11.24 3.45
N ARG A 224 18.37 11.04 2.27
CA ARG A 224 17.36 11.95 1.70
C ARG A 224 16.06 11.92 2.50
N ALA A 225 15.62 10.74 2.92
CA ALA A 225 14.42 10.54 3.74
C ALA A 225 14.53 11.25 5.10
N ARG A 226 15.65 11.13 5.81
CA ARG A 226 15.91 11.82 7.10
C ARG A 226 15.81 13.35 7.00
N ARG A 227 16.04 13.93 5.83
CA ARG A 227 15.94 15.37 5.59
C ARG A 227 14.51 15.85 5.28
N ARG A 228 13.56 14.95 5.07
CA ARG A 228 12.16 15.27 4.72
C ARG A 228 11.29 15.28 5.97
N THR A 229 11.44 16.31 6.81
CA THR A 229 10.64 16.54 8.01
C THR A 229 9.78 17.82 7.85
N GLY A 230 8.70 17.95 8.62
CA GLY A 230 7.75 19.07 8.51
C GLY A 230 8.38 20.45 8.74
N ASP A 231 9.23 20.56 9.75
CA ASP A 231 10.01 21.76 10.10
C ASP A 231 10.95 22.22 8.96
N ARG A 232 11.57 21.28 8.24
CA ARG A 232 12.44 21.60 7.09
C ARG A 232 11.67 21.83 5.80
N ALA A 233 10.44 21.33 5.71
CA ALA A 233 9.54 21.65 4.62
C ALA A 233 8.97 23.07 4.75
N LEU A 234 8.93 23.61 5.97
CA LEU A 234 8.32 24.89 6.30
C LEU A 234 8.69 26.04 5.33
N PRO A 235 9.98 26.35 5.05
CA PRO A 235 10.30 27.49 4.18
C PRO A 235 9.93 27.29 2.71
N ARG A 236 9.73 26.04 2.29
CA ARG A 236 9.39 25.69 0.90
C ARG A 236 7.89 25.49 0.69
N PHE A 237 7.16 25.21 1.77
CA PHE A 237 5.72 24.90 1.74
C PHE A 237 4.85 26.04 2.24
N THR A 238 5.46 27.10 2.78
CA THR A 238 4.73 28.22 3.32
C THR A 238 5.36 29.55 2.95
N HIS A 239 4.54 30.59 2.94
CA HIS A 239 4.92 31.98 2.86
C HIS A 239 4.17 32.75 3.96
N GLU A 240 4.59 33.99 4.22
CA GLU A 240 3.97 34.82 5.25
C GLU A 240 3.08 35.89 4.58
N VAL A 241 1.86 36.03 5.08
CA VAL A 241 0.88 37.04 4.64
C VAL A 241 0.31 37.69 5.88
N ASP A 242 0.52 39.00 6.04
CA ASP A 242 0.06 39.78 7.20
C ASP A 242 0.46 39.18 8.56
N GLY A 243 1.68 38.63 8.66
CA GLY A 243 2.20 38.00 9.87
C GLY A 243 1.65 36.58 10.13
N VAL A 244 0.78 36.06 9.26
CA VAL A 244 0.22 34.70 9.33
C VAL A 244 0.89 33.82 8.28
N ARG A 245 1.33 32.64 8.71
CA ARG A 245 1.93 31.67 7.80
C ARG A 245 0.85 30.93 7.02
N LYS A 246 0.98 30.93 5.69
CA LYS A 246 0.07 30.26 4.75
C LYS A 246 0.81 29.26 3.88
N ILE A 247 0.12 28.22 3.45
CA ILE A 247 0.61 27.21 2.52
C ILE A 247 0.80 27.86 1.13
N VAL A 248 1.87 27.49 0.43
CA VAL A 248 2.15 27.99 -0.94
C VAL A 248 1.03 27.60 -1.92
N ASP A 249 0.76 28.48 -2.87
CA ASP A 249 -0.12 28.21 -4.02
C ASP A 249 0.74 27.75 -5.20
N GLU A 250 0.60 26.49 -5.59
CA GLU A 250 1.32 25.86 -6.72
C GLU A 250 0.32 25.09 -7.59
N PRO A 251 -0.55 25.76 -8.38
CA PRO A 251 -1.54 25.08 -9.20
C PRO A 251 -0.90 24.19 -10.28
N PRO A 252 -1.49 23.01 -10.60
CA PRO A 252 -2.68 22.43 -9.99
C PRO A 252 -2.37 21.56 -8.75
N LEU A 253 -1.11 21.47 -8.32
CA LEU A 253 -0.62 20.51 -7.32
C LEU A 253 -0.95 20.88 -5.88
N ILE A 254 -0.91 22.17 -5.56
CA ILE A 254 -1.33 22.73 -4.27
C ILE A 254 -2.18 23.95 -4.58
N THR A 255 -3.43 23.95 -4.15
CA THR A 255 -4.36 25.07 -4.43
C THR A 255 -5.11 25.45 -3.16
N PRO A 256 -5.36 26.75 -2.92
CA PRO A 256 -6.23 27.22 -1.86
C PRO A 256 -7.62 26.59 -1.92
N LEU A 257 -8.28 26.54 -0.77
CA LEU A 257 -9.64 26.03 -0.67
C LEU A 257 -10.67 27.18 -0.71
N PRO A 258 -11.87 26.94 -1.27
CA PRO A 258 -12.99 27.84 -1.07
C PRO A 258 -13.34 27.94 0.43
N ALA A 259 -13.74 29.14 0.89
CA ALA A 259 -14.01 29.42 2.30
C ALA A 259 -15.02 28.46 2.95
N ARG A 260 -15.97 27.90 2.19
CA ARG A 260 -16.90 26.88 2.67
C ARG A 260 -16.19 25.56 3.00
N GLU A 261 -15.31 25.09 2.12
CA GLU A 261 -14.57 23.83 2.34
C GLU A 261 -13.58 23.97 3.49
N GLU A 262 -12.92 25.12 3.59
CA GLU A 262 -12.05 25.46 4.72
C GLU A 262 -12.79 25.34 6.06
N LYS A 263 -13.97 25.97 6.20
CA LYS A 263 -14.78 25.88 7.43
C LYS A 263 -15.18 24.44 7.78
N LEU A 264 -15.53 23.64 6.78
CA LEU A 264 -15.91 22.24 6.98
C LEU A 264 -14.71 21.40 7.44
N LEU A 265 -13.52 21.64 6.87
CA LEU A 265 -12.29 20.97 7.29
C LEU A 265 -11.88 21.36 8.70
N THR A 266 -11.96 22.64 9.07
CA THR A 266 -11.65 23.08 10.43
C THR A 266 -12.49 22.34 11.46
N LYS A 267 -13.80 22.21 11.24
CA LYS A 267 -14.67 21.43 12.14
C LYS A 267 -14.29 19.95 12.15
N ALA A 268 -13.99 19.37 10.99
CA ALA A 268 -13.62 17.97 10.88
C ALA A 268 -12.27 17.66 11.57
N MET A 269 -11.39 18.64 11.75
CA MET A 269 -10.15 18.47 12.51
C MET A 269 -10.42 18.20 14.00
N ASP A 270 -11.46 18.80 14.58
CA ASP A 270 -11.86 18.52 15.97
C ASP A 270 -12.36 17.07 16.10
N ASP A 271 -13.20 16.60 15.17
CA ASP A 271 -13.66 15.21 15.13
C ASP A 271 -12.48 14.23 14.99
N TYR A 272 -11.44 14.60 14.22
CA TYR A 272 -10.21 13.81 14.11
C TYR A 272 -9.48 13.66 15.46
N LEU A 273 -9.43 14.71 16.29
CA LEU A 273 -8.76 14.63 17.59
C LEU A 273 -9.38 13.54 18.48
N GLU A 274 -10.70 13.34 18.41
CA GLU A 274 -11.41 12.28 19.14
C GLU A 274 -10.92 10.87 18.80
N THR A 275 -10.34 10.68 17.60
CA THR A 275 -9.87 9.37 17.12
C THR A 275 -8.46 9.02 17.57
N LEU A 276 -7.70 9.99 18.08
CA LEU A 276 -6.32 9.77 18.52
C LEU A 276 -6.27 9.15 19.92
N PRO A 277 -5.23 8.33 20.23
CA PRO A 277 -4.94 7.93 21.60
C PRO A 277 -4.79 9.16 22.52
N LEU A 278 -5.26 9.05 23.77
CA LEU A 278 -5.39 10.18 24.71
C LEU A 278 -4.14 11.08 24.81
N TYR A 279 -2.95 10.47 24.86
CA TYR A 279 -1.69 11.20 24.90
C TYR A 279 -1.47 12.07 23.66
N TRP A 280 -1.59 11.48 22.47
CA TRP A 280 -1.41 12.17 21.18
C TRP A 280 -2.50 13.20 20.94
N ARG A 281 -3.73 12.93 21.38
CA ARG A 281 -4.82 13.90 21.35
C ARG A 281 -4.50 15.17 22.13
N ARG A 282 -3.99 15.03 23.36
CA ARG A 282 -3.57 16.19 24.18
C ARG A 282 -2.43 16.96 23.53
N LEU A 283 -1.48 16.26 22.92
CA LEU A 283 -0.37 16.88 22.21
C LEU A 283 -0.86 17.70 21.01
N VAL A 284 -1.68 17.10 20.13
CA VAL A 284 -2.18 17.79 18.93
C VAL A 284 -3.16 18.92 19.30
N GLY A 285 -3.95 18.75 20.36
CA GLY A 285 -4.84 19.80 20.88
C GLY A 285 -4.12 21.04 21.41
N GLY A 286 -2.79 21.00 21.58
CA GLY A 286 -1.97 22.17 21.87
C GLY A 286 -1.57 22.98 20.64
N TYR A 287 -1.94 22.54 19.43
CA TYR A 287 -1.68 23.24 18.18
C TYR A 287 -2.94 23.92 17.63
N THR A 288 -2.75 25.07 16.99
CA THR A 288 -3.79 25.84 16.30
C THR A 288 -3.68 25.66 14.80
N LEU A 289 -4.81 25.41 14.12
CA LEU A 289 -4.87 25.37 12.66
C LEU A 289 -4.65 26.78 12.07
N LEU A 290 -3.64 26.93 11.22
CA LEU A 290 -3.32 28.21 10.56
C LEU A 290 -3.87 28.30 9.14
N ASP A 291 -3.76 27.20 8.37
CA ASP A 291 -4.12 27.20 6.96
C ASP A 291 -4.37 25.78 6.44
N VAL A 292 -5.16 25.67 5.37
CA VAL A 292 -5.50 24.43 4.68
C VAL A 292 -5.46 24.59 3.16
N ALA A 293 -4.90 23.61 2.47
CA ALA A 293 -4.83 23.61 1.00
C ALA A 293 -5.17 22.23 0.43
N GLN A 294 -5.76 22.21 -0.77
CA GLN A 294 -5.87 20.97 -1.54
C GLN A 294 -4.49 20.56 -2.04
N LYS A 295 -4.19 19.25 -2.04
CA LYS A 295 -2.95 18.70 -2.56
C LYS A 295 -3.19 17.48 -3.46
N VAL A 296 -2.61 17.49 -4.65
CA VAL A 296 -2.59 16.32 -5.55
C VAL A 296 -1.53 15.31 -5.10
N VAL A 297 -1.88 14.01 -5.02
CA VAL A 297 -1.00 12.94 -4.54
C VAL A 297 -1.13 11.63 -5.33
N GLY A 298 -0.02 10.89 -5.46
CA GLY A 298 0.00 9.51 -5.95
C GLY A 298 -0.17 9.36 -7.47
N VAL A 299 -0.43 8.13 -7.93
CA VAL A 299 -0.85 7.85 -9.32
C VAL A 299 -2.32 7.38 -9.27
N GLY A 300 -2.58 6.26 -8.61
CA GLY A 300 -3.94 5.73 -8.42
C GLY A 300 -4.88 6.68 -7.66
N SER A 301 -4.38 7.46 -6.71
CA SER A 301 -5.18 8.40 -5.89
C SER A 301 -5.39 9.77 -6.53
N VAL A 302 -4.85 10.07 -7.72
CA VAL A 302 -5.01 11.38 -8.37
C VAL A 302 -6.49 11.66 -8.66
N GLY A 303 -6.98 12.84 -8.25
CA GLY A 303 -8.40 13.18 -8.34
C GLY A 303 -9.24 12.72 -7.15
N LEU A 304 -8.69 11.94 -6.21
CA LEU A 304 -9.28 11.86 -4.87
C LEU A 304 -8.94 13.12 -4.08
N ARG A 305 -9.84 13.53 -3.18
CA ARG A 305 -9.61 14.68 -2.33
C ARG A 305 -8.49 14.36 -1.35
N ALA A 306 -7.48 15.21 -1.33
CA ALA A 306 -6.46 15.22 -0.31
C ALA A 306 -6.15 16.65 0.08
N TYR A 307 -6.03 16.89 1.37
CA TYR A 307 -5.79 18.20 1.95
C TYR A 307 -4.52 18.17 2.79
N VAL A 308 -3.87 19.32 2.89
CA VAL A 308 -2.79 19.58 3.84
C VAL A 308 -3.26 20.64 4.81
N ALA A 309 -3.09 20.39 6.10
CA ALA A 309 -3.38 21.31 7.18
C ALA A 309 -2.05 21.72 7.85
N LEU A 310 -1.80 23.02 7.95
CA LEU A 310 -0.69 23.61 8.70
C LEU A 310 -1.18 23.97 10.10
N LEU A 311 -0.56 23.38 11.12
CA LEU A 311 -0.84 23.71 12.51
C LEU A 311 0.42 24.28 13.18
N ALA A 312 0.22 25.24 14.09
CA ALA A 312 1.29 25.86 14.87
C ALA A 312 1.03 25.73 16.38
N GLY A 313 2.07 25.40 17.12
CA GLY A 313 2.05 25.27 18.57
C GLY A 313 2.49 26.56 19.26
N SER A 314 3.20 26.40 20.37
CA SER A 314 3.58 27.51 21.27
C SER A 314 4.67 28.45 20.73
N SER A 315 5.29 28.13 19.59
CA SER A 315 6.38 28.90 18.98
C SER A 315 6.23 28.94 17.46
N PRO A 316 6.70 30.00 16.77
CA PRO A 316 6.68 30.06 15.30
C PRO A 316 7.47 28.94 14.59
N LYS A 317 8.32 28.20 15.30
CA LYS A 317 9.06 27.04 14.77
C LYS A 317 8.41 25.69 15.12
N ASP A 318 7.46 25.70 16.06
CA ASP A 318 6.73 24.53 16.51
C ASP A 318 5.54 24.33 15.58
N VAL A 319 5.73 23.55 14.53
CA VAL A 319 4.73 23.32 13.48
C VAL A 319 4.57 21.84 13.19
N ILE A 320 3.36 21.47 12.79
CA ILE A 320 3.08 20.17 12.20
C ILE A 320 2.27 20.36 10.92
N PHE A 321 2.55 19.53 9.93
CA PHE A 321 1.70 19.41 8.74
C PHE A 321 0.94 18.09 8.85
N LEU A 322 -0.38 18.16 8.80
CA LEU A 322 -1.24 16.99 8.69
C LEU A 322 -1.72 16.87 7.25
N GLN A 323 -1.93 15.63 6.81
CA GLN A 323 -2.51 15.28 5.53
C GLN A 323 -3.79 14.50 5.77
N LEU A 324 -4.89 15.01 5.21
CA LEU A 324 -6.17 14.31 5.14
C LEU A 324 -6.28 13.69 3.75
N LYS A 325 -6.49 12.38 3.66
CA LYS A 325 -6.71 11.67 2.40
C LYS A 325 -8.09 11.05 2.40
N GLN A 326 -8.86 11.30 1.34
CA GLN A 326 -10.17 10.69 1.15
C GLN A 326 -10.00 9.17 1.09
N ALA A 327 -10.69 8.47 1.98
CA ALA A 327 -10.74 7.02 2.02
C ALA A 327 -11.98 6.55 1.25
N ARG A 328 -11.78 5.69 0.26
CA ARG A 328 -12.86 5.00 -0.44
C ARG A 328 -12.96 3.56 0.06
N ARG A 329 -14.01 2.88 -0.38
CA ARG A 329 -14.11 1.43 -0.25
C ARG A 329 -12.93 0.77 -0.97
N SER A 330 -12.26 -0.18 -0.32
CA SER A 330 -11.15 -0.92 -0.93
C SER A 330 -11.62 -1.64 -2.20
N VAL A 331 -10.77 -1.66 -3.23
CA VAL A 331 -10.97 -2.42 -4.48
C VAL A 331 -11.08 -3.92 -4.25
N LEU A 332 -10.57 -4.42 -3.11
CA LEU A 332 -10.69 -5.83 -2.73
C LEU A 332 -12.05 -6.15 -2.09
N ALA A 333 -12.70 -5.16 -1.48
CA ALA A 333 -13.91 -5.36 -0.68
C ALA A 333 -15.05 -6.08 -1.43
N PRO A 334 -15.36 -5.75 -2.71
CA PRO A 334 -16.41 -6.47 -3.46
C PRO A 334 -16.17 -7.97 -3.61
N TYR A 335 -14.91 -8.40 -3.61
CA TYR A 335 -14.53 -9.81 -3.79
C TYR A 335 -14.42 -10.57 -2.47
N VAL A 336 -14.63 -9.90 -1.34
CA VAL A 336 -14.55 -10.48 0.00
C VAL A 336 -15.93 -10.56 0.64
N HIS A 337 -16.73 -9.49 0.54
CA HIS A 337 -18.03 -9.39 1.22
C HIS A 337 -19.12 -8.71 0.40
N GLY A 338 -18.97 -8.60 -0.93
CA GLY A 338 -20.03 -8.12 -1.81
C GLY A 338 -20.26 -6.62 -1.66
N ASP A 339 -21.40 -6.17 -1.15
CA ASP A 339 -21.72 -4.74 -0.97
C ASP A 339 -21.73 -4.27 0.50
N SER A 340 -21.66 -5.21 1.46
CA SER A 340 -21.77 -4.91 2.88
C SER A 340 -20.43 -4.50 3.48
N PRO A 341 -20.22 -3.23 3.90
CA PRO A 341 -18.92 -2.82 4.41
C PRO A 341 -18.61 -3.44 5.78
N LEU A 342 -17.39 -3.97 5.95
CA LEU A 342 -16.90 -4.44 7.27
C LEU A 342 -16.62 -3.31 8.25
N HIS A 343 -16.40 -2.08 7.75
CA HIS A 343 -16.14 -0.90 8.55
C HIS A 343 -17.17 0.16 8.21
N ALA A 344 -17.79 0.76 9.23
CA ALA A 344 -18.69 1.89 9.06
C ALA A 344 -17.96 3.11 8.45
N HIS A 345 -16.67 3.28 8.79
CA HIS A 345 -15.83 4.38 8.32
C HIS A 345 -14.59 3.86 7.58
N GLN A 346 -14.43 4.20 6.30
CA GLN A 346 -13.30 3.80 5.46
C GLN A 346 -11.98 4.46 5.88
N GLY A 347 -12.03 5.66 6.49
CA GLY A 347 -10.85 6.25 7.10
C GLY A 347 -10.34 5.42 8.29
N GLN A 348 -11.27 4.88 9.10
CA GLN A 348 -10.94 4.00 10.22
C GLN A 348 -10.34 2.69 9.71
N ARG A 349 -10.93 2.10 8.65
CA ARG A 349 -10.39 0.91 7.98
C ARG A 349 -8.92 1.08 7.61
N VAL A 350 -8.56 2.19 6.95
CA VAL A 350 -7.19 2.45 6.51
C VAL A 350 -6.25 2.54 7.72
N VAL A 351 -6.65 3.27 8.77
CA VAL A 351 -5.84 3.42 9.99
C VAL A 351 -5.62 2.08 10.70
N GLU A 352 -6.68 1.34 10.97
CA GLU A 352 -6.60 0.08 11.71
C GLU A 352 -5.78 -0.97 10.95
N TYR A 353 -5.95 -1.07 9.63
CA TYR A 353 -5.18 -2.02 8.82
C TYR A 353 -3.75 -1.59 8.56
N GLN A 354 -3.46 -0.28 8.52
CA GLN A 354 -2.09 0.21 8.56
C GLN A 354 -1.40 -0.22 9.87
N GLN A 355 -2.06 -0.06 11.02
CA GLN A 355 -1.54 -0.49 12.33
C GLN A 355 -1.37 -2.01 12.44
N CYS A 356 -2.22 -2.78 11.76
CA CYS A 356 -2.08 -4.23 11.70
C CYS A 356 -0.84 -4.66 10.89
N LEU A 357 -0.63 -4.04 9.72
CA LEU A 357 0.42 -4.41 8.77
C LEU A 357 1.80 -3.84 9.13
N GLN A 358 1.86 -2.65 9.72
CA GLN A 358 3.11 -2.03 10.14
C GLN A 358 3.45 -2.39 11.59
N THR A 359 4.73 -2.62 11.88
CA THR A 359 5.19 -2.78 13.26
C THR A 359 5.11 -1.49 14.05
N VAL A 360 5.42 -0.40 13.36
CA VAL A 360 5.39 0.93 13.92
C VAL A 360 4.67 1.81 12.91
N SER A 361 3.63 2.50 13.36
CA SER A 361 2.83 3.40 12.55
C SER A 361 3.01 4.84 13.02
N ASP A 362 2.59 5.79 12.19
CA ASP A 362 2.53 7.19 12.58
C ASP A 362 1.58 7.37 13.79
N PRO A 363 2.04 7.96 14.91
CA PRO A 363 1.21 8.14 16.10
C PRO A 363 0.01 9.07 15.89
N LEU A 364 0.05 9.92 14.86
CA LEU A 364 -1.02 10.85 14.51
C LEU A 364 -1.95 10.30 13.43
N LEU A 365 -2.00 8.96 13.28
CA LEU A 365 -3.01 8.32 12.45
C LEU A 365 -4.37 8.39 13.14
N GLY A 366 -5.31 9.03 12.45
CA GLY A 366 -6.71 9.11 12.86
C GLY A 366 -7.62 9.24 11.65
N TRP A 367 -8.89 9.54 11.85
CA TRP A 367 -9.84 9.68 10.76
C TRP A 367 -10.91 10.73 11.06
N THR A 368 -11.56 11.22 10.03
CA THR A 368 -12.65 12.20 10.15
C THR A 368 -13.59 12.16 8.95
N THR A 369 -14.74 12.83 9.06
CA THR A 369 -15.70 13.00 7.97
C THR A 369 -15.83 14.48 7.60
N VAL A 370 -15.70 14.80 6.31
CA VAL A 370 -15.88 16.15 5.77
C VAL A 370 -16.98 16.09 4.71
N ASP A 371 -18.10 16.80 4.93
CA ASP A 371 -19.22 16.86 3.98
C ASP A 371 -19.68 15.47 3.50
N GLY A 372 -19.91 14.55 4.45
CA GLY A 372 -20.32 13.17 4.19
C GLY A 372 -19.23 12.27 3.58
N ARG A 373 -18.02 12.78 3.32
CA ARG A 373 -16.89 12.00 2.78
C ARG A 373 -15.94 11.62 3.89
N GLN A 374 -15.44 10.39 3.85
CA GLN A 374 -14.63 9.80 4.91
C GLN A 374 -13.14 9.99 4.58
N PHE A 375 -12.35 10.38 5.57
CA PHE A 375 -10.92 10.67 5.43
C PHE A 375 -10.14 9.94 6.51
N TYR A 376 -8.90 9.57 6.20
CA TYR A 376 -7.88 9.31 7.22
C TYR A 376 -6.90 10.48 7.27
N VAL A 377 -6.32 10.70 8.43
CA VAL A 377 -5.41 11.79 8.75
C VAL A 377 -4.06 11.21 9.17
N ARG A 378 -2.97 11.82 8.74
CA ARG A 378 -1.59 11.43 9.10
C ARG A 378 -0.64 12.63 9.03
N GLN A 379 0.57 12.50 9.55
CA GLN A 379 1.63 13.48 9.34
C GLN A 379 2.04 13.54 7.86
N LEU A 380 2.12 14.75 7.32
CA LEU A 380 2.72 15.01 6.02
C LEU A 380 4.25 14.99 6.16
N ARG A 381 4.92 14.16 5.35
CA ARG A 381 6.39 14.07 5.29
C ARG A 381 7.04 13.76 6.65
N ASN A 382 6.65 12.64 7.25
CA ASN A 382 7.35 12.07 8.40
C ASN A 382 8.59 11.25 7.97
N MET A 383 9.65 11.93 7.52
CA MET A 383 10.84 11.32 6.88
C MET A 383 10.52 10.43 5.67
N LYS A 384 9.45 10.79 4.93
CA LYS A 384 8.91 9.93 3.86
C LYS A 384 9.88 9.81 2.68
N GLY A 385 10.37 8.60 2.43
CA GLY A 385 11.29 8.26 1.34
C GLY A 385 10.88 7.03 0.56
N ARG A 386 11.45 6.85 -0.64
CA ARG A 386 11.28 5.66 -1.50
C ARG A 386 12.62 5.32 -2.13
N ILE A 387 12.79 4.07 -2.55
CA ILE A 387 13.87 3.67 -3.44
C ILE A 387 13.50 4.11 -4.87
N PRO A 388 14.37 4.83 -5.59
CA PRO A 388 14.14 5.16 -7.00
C PRO A 388 14.26 3.88 -7.83
N LEU A 389 13.14 3.46 -8.41
CA LEU A 389 13.04 2.14 -9.07
C LEU A 389 13.70 2.14 -10.44
N ASP A 390 13.71 3.28 -11.11
CA ASP A 390 14.41 3.57 -12.37
C ASP A 390 15.93 3.43 -12.26
N GLU A 391 16.50 3.53 -11.06
CA GLU A 391 17.94 3.30 -10.83
C GLU A 391 18.28 1.82 -10.58
N LEU A 392 17.31 0.89 -10.57
CA LEU A 392 17.56 -0.51 -10.26
C LEU A 392 17.99 -1.32 -11.49
N ASP A 393 19.29 -1.61 -11.58
CA ASP A 393 19.80 -2.67 -12.47
C ASP A 393 19.32 -4.06 -12.04
N ALA A 394 19.56 -5.08 -12.87
CA ALA A 394 19.15 -6.46 -12.63
C ALA A 394 19.58 -7.03 -11.25
N LYS A 395 20.80 -6.70 -10.81
CA LYS A 395 21.34 -7.19 -9.54
C LYS A 395 20.68 -6.47 -8.36
N MET A 396 20.55 -5.15 -8.44
CA MET A 396 19.87 -4.34 -7.42
C MET A 396 18.38 -4.69 -7.33
N LEU A 397 17.72 -4.94 -8.46
CA LEU A 397 16.33 -5.40 -8.52
C LEU A 397 16.16 -6.70 -7.74
N THR A 398 17.04 -7.69 -7.95
CA THR A 398 17.00 -8.97 -7.23
C THR A 398 17.18 -8.78 -5.72
N GLY A 399 18.16 -7.98 -5.30
CA GLY A 399 18.39 -7.67 -3.88
C GLY A 399 17.20 -6.93 -3.25
N TYR A 400 16.65 -5.93 -3.95
CA TYR A 400 15.50 -5.17 -3.45
C TYR A 400 14.22 -6.00 -3.44
N ALA A 401 14.01 -6.87 -4.43
CA ALA A 401 12.90 -7.81 -4.51
C ALA A 401 12.89 -8.77 -3.30
N SER A 402 14.06 -9.27 -2.88
CA SER A 402 14.22 -10.06 -1.65
C SER A 402 13.75 -9.26 -0.42
N VAL A 403 14.23 -8.02 -0.26
CA VAL A 403 13.83 -7.15 0.87
C VAL A 403 12.32 -6.95 0.93
N VAL A 404 11.67 -6.56 -0.18
CA VAL A 404 10.22 -6.30 -0.17
C VAL A 404 9.42 -7.59 0.07
N GLY A 405 9.94 -8.74 -0.36
CA GLY A 405 9.40 -10.06 -0.02
C GLY A 405 9.40 -10.32 1.49
N GLN A 406 10.49 -10.01 2.18
CA GLN A 406 10.57 -10.09 3.64
C GLN A 406 9.58 -9.12 4.32
N LEU A 407 9.50 -7.86 3.85
CA LEU A 407 8.63 -6.83 4.42
C LEU A 407 7.15 -7.20 4.29
N LEU A 408 6.73 -7.75 3.14
CA LEU A 408 5.38 -8.23 2.91
C LEU A 408 5.05 -9.44 3.81
N ALA A 409 5.97 -10.40 3.93
CA ALA A 409 5.80 -11.55 4.83
C ALA A 409 5.63 -11.11 6.29
N LYS A 410 6.40 -10.11 6.73
CA LYS A 410 6.24 -9.49 8.05
C LYS A 410 4.85 -8.90 8.23
N GLY A 411 4.35 -8.12 7.26
CA GLY A 411 3.01 -7.54 7.31
C GLY A 411 1.92 -8.60 7.46
N HIS A 412 1.95 -9.63 6.60
CA HIS A 412 0.98 -10.73 6.67
C HIS A 412 1.07 -11.51 7.99
N ALA A 413 2.28 -11.78 8.49
CA ALA A 413 2.47 -12.57 9.70
C ALA A 413 1.95 -11.90 10.98
N ARG A 414 1.76 -10.57 10.98
CA ARG A 414 1.25 -9.81 12.14
C ARG A 414 -0.24 -9.98 12.37
N THR A 415 -1.03 -10.28 11.34
CA THR A 415 -2.49 -10.24 11.43
C THR A 415 -3.06 -11.60 11.76
N SER A 416 -2.94 -12.58 10.85
CA SER A 416 -3.38 -13.96 11.07
C SER A 416 -2.76 -14.91 10.05
N GLY A 417 -2.92 -16.21 10.26
CA GLY A 417 -2.59 -17.21 9.23
C GLY A 417 -1.11 -17.48 8.94
N ALA A 418 -0.14 -16.83 9.62
CA ALA A 418 1.30 -17.03 9.38
C ALA A 418 1.72 -18.52 9.31
N SER A 419 1.33 -19.34 10.29
CA SER A 419 1.64 -20.78 10.30
C SER A 419 0.92 -21.55 9.19
N MET A 420 -0.29 -21.14 8.81
CA MET A 420 -1.02 -21.74 7.67
C MET A 420 -0.34 -21.39 6.34
N ILE A 421 0.07 -20.13 6.16
CA ILE A 421 0.81 -19.68 4.97
C ILE A 421 2.14 -20.44 4.89
N ALA A 422 2.92 -20.47 5.98
CA ALA A 422 4.19 -21.19 6.03
C ALA A 422 4.03 -22.70 5.77
N GLY A 423 2.98 -23.30 6.33
CA GLY A 423 2.58 -24.69 6.09
C GLY A 423 2.17 -24.95 4.64
N TYR A 424 1.44 -24.04 4.01
CA TYR A 424 1.08 -24.15 2.60
C TYR A 424 2.28 -24.01 1.67
N LEU A 425 3.13 -23.00 1.89
CA LEU A 425 4.31 -22.74 1.05
C LEU A 425 5.30 -23.90 1.07
N GLY A 426 5.63 -24.43 2.25
CA GLY A 426 6.66 -25.46 2.40
C GLY A 426 8.07 -24.94 2.12
N HIS A 427 9.04 -25.83 1.96
CA HIS A 427 10.48 -25.49 1.84
C HIS A 427 11.04 -25.56 0.41
N SER A 428 10.22 -25.99 -0.55
CA SER A 428 10.66 -26.17 -1.94
C SER A 428 10.42 -24.92 -2.77
N ASP A 429 11.14 -24.81 -3.88
CA ASP A 429 11.06 -23.68 -4.82
C ASP A 429 9.83 -23.70 -5.74
N ARG A 430 8.98 -24.74 -5.64
CA ARG A 430 7.74 -24.85 -6.45
C ARG A 430 6.83 -23.62 -6.42
N VAL A 431 6.84 -22.83 -5.35
CA VAL A 431 6.03 -21.59 -5.28
C VAL A 431 6.73 -20.42 -5.96
N SER A 432 8.05 -20.27 -5.79
CA SER A 432 8.83 -19.24 -6.48
C SER A 432 8.82 -19.49 -7.99
N GLU A 433 9.02 -20.72 -8.43
CA GLU A 433 8.89 -21.12 -9.85
C GLU A 433 7.48 -20.80 -10.39
N ALA A 434 6.43 -21.17 -9.65
CA ALA A 434 5.06 -20.95 -10.08
C ALA A 434 4.73 -19.45 -10.19
N LEU A 435 5.09 -18.66 -9.19
CA LEU A 435 4.83 -17.22 -9.18
C LEU A 435 5.73 -16.45 -10.16
N SER A 436 6.94 -16.94 -10.46
CA SER A 436 7.78 -16.43 -11.55
C SER A 436 7.06 -16.59 -12.90
N GLY A 437 6.50 -17.77 -13.18
CA GLY A 437 5.70 -17.99 -14.38
C GLY A 437 4.42 -17.13 -14.46
N LEU A 438 3.76 -16.86 -13.33
CA LEU A 438 2.62 -15.93 -13.28
C LEU A 438 3.08 -14.48 -13.51
N ALA A 439 4.16 -14.06 -12.89
CA ALA A 439 4.67 -12.69 -12.98
C ALA A 439 4.97 -12.31 -14.44
N ARG A 440 5.64 -13.18 -15.19
CA ARG A 440 5.90 -13.00 -16.62
C ARG A 440 4.61 -12.81 -17.42
N ARG A 441 3.69 -13.76 -17.30
CA ARG A 441 2.40 -13.74 -18.00
C ARG A 441 1.55 -12.52 -17.65
N TYR A 442 1.61 -12.08 -16.40
CA TYR A 442 0.88 -10.90 -15.96
C TYR A 442 1.57 -9.59 -16.37
N ALA A 443 2.89 -9.60 -16.55
CA ALA A 443 3.61 -8.48 -17.18
C ALA A 443 3.16 -8.29 -18.62
N ASP A 444 3.07 -9.38 -19.40
CA ASP A 444 2.50 -9.37 -20.76
C ASP A 444 1.07 -8.79 -20.75
N GLN A 445 0.23 -9.19 -19.78
CA GLN A 445 -1.11 -8.62 -19.63
C GLN A 445 -1.09 -7.14 -19.30
N THR A 446 -0.18 -6.70 -18.42
CA THR A 446 -0.08 -5.31 -17.99
C THR A 446 0.30 -4.41 -19.17
N GLU A 447 1.24 -4.85 -20.00
CA GLU A 447 1.64 -4.17 -21.23
C GLU A 447 0.50 -4.13 -22.25
N ALA A 448 -0.24 -5.23 -22.43
CA ALA A 448 -1.41 -5.26 -23.31
C ALA A 448 -2.53 -4.32 -22.82
N ASP A 449 -2.81 -4.29 -21.51
CA ASP A 449 -3.79 -3.38 -20.91
C ASP A 449 -3.35 -1.92 -21.01
N HIS A 450 -2.05 -1.65 -20.84
CA HIS A 450 -1.47 -0.31 -21.03
C HIS A 450 -1.58 0.14 -22.48
N ALA A 451 -1.30 -0.72 -23.46
CA ALA A 451 -1.54 -0.44 -24.87
C ALA A 451 -3.04 -0.16 -25.15
N GLY A 452 -3.95 -0.89 -24.50
CA GLY A 452 -5.39 -0.61 -24.54
C GLY A 452 -5.74 0.77 -23.97
N LEU A 453 -5.10 1.18 -22.87
CA LEU A 453 -5.24 2.54 -22.31
C LEU A 453 -4.76 3.60 -23.30
N LEU A 454 -3.58 3.42 -23.90
CA LEU A 454 -3.02 4.35 -24.90
C LEU A 454 -3.94 4.49 -26.10
N SER A 455 -4.45 3.38 -26.63
CA SER A 455 -5.43 3.40 -27.72
C SER A 455 -6.71 4.14 -27.33
N ALA A 456 -7.21 3.94 -26.11
CA ALA A 456 -8.39 4.68 -25.63
C ALA A 456 -8.13 6.20 -25.49
N VAL A 457 -6.89 6.62 -25.18
CA VAL A 457 -6.50 8.03 -25.16
C VAL A 457 -6.43 8.59 -26.59
N GLU A 458 -5.80 7.89 -27.52
CA GLU A 458 -5.66 8.30 -28.93
C GLU A 458 -7.02 8.52 -29.61
N HIS A 459 -8.00 7.67 -29.32
CA HIS A 459 -9.36 7.77 -29.86
C HIS A 459 -10.28 8.71 -29.05
N GLY A 460 -9.73 9.45 -28.07
CA GLY A 460 -10.49 10.42 -27.25
C GLY A 460 -11.48 9.81 -26.25
N ALA A 461 -11.40 8.50 -26.00
CA ALA A 461 -12.27 7.81 -25.06
C ALA A 461 -11.87 8.04 -23.59
N LEU A 462 -10.65 8.52 -23.33
CA LEU A 462 -10.16 8.96 -22.02
C LEU A 462 -9.41 10.30 -22.17
N PRO A 463 -9.64 11.28 -21.29
CA PRO A 463 -8.88 12.53 -21.33
C PRO A 463 -7.49 12.32 -20.76
N VAL A 464 -6.48 13.05 -21.27
CA VAL A 464 -5.08 12.92 -20.83
C VAL A 464 -4.43 14.30 -20.69
N GLU A 465 -3.54 14.43 -19.71
CA GLU A 465 -2.61 15.54 -19.56
C GLU A 465 -1.25 14.94 -19.19
N TYR A 466 -0.26 15.11 -20.07
CA TYR A 466 1.12 14.65 -19.83
C TYR A 466 1.85 15.68 -18.98
N GLU A 467 2.64 15.21 -18.01
CA GLU A 467 3.48 16.05 -17.13
C GLU A 467 4.81 16.42 -17.80
#